data_AF-A0A1E5H0Y6-F1
#
_entry.id   AF-A0A1E5H0Y6-F1
#
_cell.length_a   1.000
_cell.length_b   1.000
_cell.length_c   1.000
_cell.angle_alpha   90.00
_cell.angle_beta   90.00
_cell.angle_gamma   90.00
#
_symmetry.space_group_name_H-M   'P 1'
#
loop_
_entity.id
_entity.type
_entity.pdbx_description
1 polymer ?
#
loop_
_entity_poly.entity_id
_entity_poly.type
_entity_poly.pdbx_seq_one_letter_code
_entity_poly.pdbx_strand_id
1 'polypeptide(L)'
;MNYDEKWLESFDGNINPNFILMSELVNSIEKYVSQFEYIYSTNLPDFSEIKINFLNTNIPHLMGLSRNHHYGLPTYHSEAIFEGLKRDWDLEKLKKGDSGWFNENQEKLIGCLFLYQMLNIIDCTIYTTITEGPQHFRLERDNIYFIIFKYPGSNSYSIELTPENSSDGRKTYTPRSLKINDSIGENCKEVKLTLITKNRIKDKRSKRYERWN
;
A
#
# COMPACT_ATOMS: atom_id res chain seq x y z
N MET A 1 -9.19 6.88 -17.92
CA MET A 1 -8.53 6.30 -16.75
C MET A 1 -8.11 4.91 -17.19
N ASN A 2 -6.85 4.74 -17.59
CA ASN A 2 -6.38 3.49 -18.18
C ASN A 2 -6.37 2.32 -17.19
N TYR A 3 -6.44 2.60 -15.88
CA TYR A 3 -6.48 1.60 -14.82
C TYR A 3 -7.89 1.56 -14.19
N ASP A 4 -8.90 1.18 -14.95
CA ASP A 4 -10.25 0.98 -14.39
C ASP A 4 -10.34 -0.28 -13.51
N GLU A 5 -11.50 -0.51 -12.89
CA GLU A 5 -11.72 -1.63 -11.97
C GLU A 5 -11.44 -3.00 -12.60
N LYS A 6 -11.93 -3.24 -13.83
CA LYS A 6 -11.72 -4.51 -14.55
C LYS A 6 -10.25 -4.71 -14.91
N TRP A 7 -9.58 -3.64 -15.32
CA TRP A 7 -8.16 -3.66 -15.58
C TRP A 7 -7.38 -4.02 -14.31
N LEU A 8 -7.70 -3.41 -13.17
CA LEU A 8 -7.04 -3.69 -11.88
C LEU A 8 -7.32 -5.13 -11.39
N GLU A 9 -8.53 -5.65 -11.61
CA GLU A 9 -8.90 -7.03 -11.29
C GLU A 9 -8.07 -8.06 -12.04
N SER A 10 -7.76 -7.78 -13.30
CA SER A 10 -7.09 -8.71 -14.22
C SER A 10 -5.60 -8.43 -14.43
N PHE A 11 -5.08 -7.38 -13.79
CA PHE A 11 -3.68 -6.98 -13.92
C PHE A 11 -2.74 -8.13 -13.52
N ASP A 12 -1.80 -8.46 -14.41
CA ASP A 12 -0.90 -9.62 -14.29
C ASP A 12 0.54 -9.22 -13.91
N GLY A 13 0.80 -7.92 -13.75
CA GLY A 13 2.14 -7.38 -13.46
C GLY A 13 2.92 -6.96 -14.69
N ASN A 14 2.42 -7.21 -15.90
CA ASN A 14 3.13 -6.90 -17.13
C ASN A 14 2.90 -5.44 -17.56
N ILE A 15 3.73 -4.54 -17.05
CA ILE A 15 3.77 -3.14 -17.45
C ILE A 15 5.20 -2.63 -17.34
N ASN A 16 5.63 -1.77 -18.27
CA ASN A 16 6.90 -1.06 -18.12
C ASN A 16 6.72 0.10 -17.13
N PRO A 17 7.49 0.18 -16.03
CA PRO A 17 7.38 1.25 -15.06
C PRO A 17 7.51 2.67 -15.65
N ASN A 18 8.26 2.83 -16.74
CA ASN A 18 8.45 4.14 -17.41
C ASN A 18 7.17 4.67 -18.07
N PHE A 19 6.16 3.83 -18.26
CA PHE A 19 4.90 4.21 -18.89
C PHE A 19 3.73 4.29 -17.89
N ILE A 20 4.02 4.22 -16.59
CA ILE A 20 3.00 4.40 -15.56
C ILE A 20 2.55 5.86 -15.53
N LEU A 21 1.25 6.08 -15.74
CA LEU A 21 0.63 7.39 -15.67
C LEU A 21 0.25 7.68 -14.22
N MET A 22 1.08 8.47 -13.54
CA MET A 22 0.93 8.75 -12.10
C MET A 22 -0.47 9.22 -11.72
N SER A 23 -1.01 10.20 -12.45
CA SER A 23 -2.35 10.74 -12.18
C SER A 23 -3.45 9.70 -12.33
N GLU A 24 -3.37 8.82 -13.32
CA GLU A 24 -4.35 7.74 -13.48
C GLU A 24 -4.19 6.69 -12.38
N LEU A 25 -2.96 6.31 -12.03
CA LEU A 25 -2.68 5.38 -10.93
C LEU A 25 -3.32 5.85 -9.62
N VAL A 26 -3.03 7.08 -9.19
CA VAL A 26 -3.53 7.57 -7.90
C VAL A 26 -5.03 7.85 -7.91
N ASN A 27 -5.62 8.30 -9.03
CA ASN A 27 -7.07 8.49 -9.12
C ASN A 27 -7.82 7.15 -9.12
N SER A 28 -7.28 6.12 -9.76
CA SER A 28 -7.84 4.77 -9.70
C SER A 28 -7.76 4.18 -8.30
N ILE A 29 -6.62 4.30 -7.64
CA ILE A 29 -6.46 3.88 -6.25
C ILE A 29 -7.46 4.65 -5.36
N GLU A 30 -7.59 5.97 -5.47
CA GLU A 30 -8.57 6.74 -4.68
C GLU A 30 -10.01 6.26 -4.88
N LYS A 31 -10.34 5.86 -6.11
CA LYS A 31 -11.69 5.43 -6.45
C LYS A 31 -12.00 4.04 -5.92
N TYR A 32 -11.05 3.11 -6.04
CA TYR A 32 -11.31 1.67 -5.86
C TYR A 32 -10.62 1.04 -4.64
N VAL A 33 -9.66 1.72 -4.03
CA VAL A 33 -8.74 1.13 -3.03
C VAL A 33 -8.56 1.99 -1.78
N SER A 34 -8.17 3.25 -1.91
CA SER A 34 -7.93 4.13 -0.75
C SER A 34 -9.17 4.94 -0.36
N GLN A 35 -9.13 5.50 0.84
CA GLN A 35 -10.27 6.06 1.58
C GLN A 35 -11.34 5.02 1.89
N PHE A 36 -10.93 3.81 2.26
CA PHE A 36 -11.83 2.75 2.70
C PHE A 36 -11.36 2.13 4.02
N GLU A 37 -12.33 1.81 4.87
CA GLU A 37 -12.18 0.84 5.96
C GLU A 37 -12.63 -0.51 5.40
N TYR A 38 -11.68 -1.44 5.31
CA TYR A 38 -11.96 -2.83 4.94
C TYR A 38 -12.13 -3.66 6.19
N ILE A 39 -13.19 -4.46 6.25
CA ILE A 39 -13.47 -5.34 7.39
C ILE A 39 -13.35 -6.78 6.90
N TYR A 40 -12.50 -7.57 7.55
CA TYR A 40 -12.25 -8.98 7.23
C TYR A 40 -12.55 -9.87 8.43
N SER A 41 -13.14 -11.04 8.18
CA SER A 41 -13.08 -12.15 9.13
C SER A 41 -11.72 -12.83 9.05
N THR A 42 -11.27 -13.41 10.17
CA THR A 42 -10.04 -14.20 10.21
C THR A 42 -10.23 -15.53 10.94
N ASN A 43 -9.33 -16.48 10.68
CA ASN A 43 -9.28 -17.77 11.38
C ASN A 43 -8.44 -17.75 12.68
N LEU A 44 -8.02 -16.58 13.17
CA LEU A 44 -7.26 -16.45 14.41
C LEU A 44 -8.18 -16.46 15.64
N PRO A 45 -7.86 -17.23 16.71
CA PRO A 45 -8.73 -17.40 17.88
C PRO A 45 -9.19 -16.09 18.55
N ASP A 46 -8.28 -15.14 18.75
CA ASP A 46 -8.56 -13.87 19.43
C ASP A 46 -8.85 -12.69 18.48
N PHE A 47 -8.78 -12.95 17.17
CA PHE A 47 -8.90 -11.94 16.11
C PHE A 47 -9.92 -12.37 15.06
N SER A 48 -11.13 -12.71 15.48
CA SER A 48 -12.20 -13.14 14.56
C SER A 48 -12.52 -12.10 13.47
N GLU A 49 -12.28 -10.82 13.75
CA GLU A 49 -12.40 -9.72 12.80
C GLU A 49 -11.20 -8.78 12.92
N ILE A 50 -10.69 -8.32 11.76
CA ILE A 50 -9.73 -7.22 11.66
C ILE A 50 -10.24 -6.17 10.68
N LYS A 51 -9.75 -4.96 10.85
CA LYS A 51 -10.02 -3.80 10.01
C LYS A 51 -8.73 -3.28 9.41
N ILE A 52 -8.76 -2.94 8.13
CA ILE A 52 -7.67 -2.27 7.44
C ILE A 52 -8.17 -0.90 6.99
N ASN A 53 -7.62 0.15 7.60
CA ASN A 53 -7.83 1.53 7.16
C ASN A 53 -6.78 1.88 6.12
N PHE A 54 -7.25 2.04 4.89
CA PHE A 54 -6.41 2.48 3.79
C PHE A 54 -6.78 3.91 3.41
N LEU A 55 -5.92 4.87 3.73
CA LEU A 55 -6.08 6.28 3.40
C LEU A 55 -5.23 6.69 2.19
N ASN A 56 -5.62 7.80 1.56
CA ASN A 56 -4.82 8.40 0.47
C ASN A 56 -3.38 8.73 0.91
N THR A 57 -3.19 9.08 2.18
CA THR A 57 -1.90 9.41 2.78
C THR A 57 -0.94 8.23 2.86
N ASN A 58 -1.44 6.99 2.84
CA ASN A 58 -0.57 5.82 2.80
C ASN A 58 0.15 5.69 1.45
N ILE A 59 -0.46 6.14 0.35
CA ILE A 59 0.02 5.87 -1.02
C ILE A 59 1.43 6.44 -1.30
N PRO A 60 1.74 7.71 -0.98
CA PRO A 60 3.10 8.23 -1.15
C PRO A 60 4.16 7.38 -0.44
N HIS A 61 3.88 6.90 0.78
CA HIS A 61 4.81 6.05 1.51
C HIS A 61 5.03 4.69 0.82
N LEU A 62 3.97 4.07 0.29
CA LEU A 62 4.10 2.82 -0.47
C LEU A 62 4.90 3.00 -1.75
N MET A 63 4.89 4.19 -2.36
CA MET A 63 5.70 4.54 -3.54
C MET A 63 7.13 4.99 -3.23
N GLY A 64 7.52 5.07 -1.94
CA GLY A 64 8.83 5.61 -1.55
C GLY A 64 8.93 7.13 -1.71
N LEU A 65 7.82 7.86 -1.72
CA LEU A 65 7.79 9.33 -1.81
C LEU A 65 7.68 9.93 -0.41
N SER A 66 8.80 9.95 0.31
CA SER A 66 8.91 10.57 1.63
C SER A 66 10.30 11.17 1.84
N ARG A 67 10.49 11.96 2.91
CA ARG A 67 11.69 12.78 3.14
C ARG A 67 13.03 12.06 3.03
N ASN A 68 13.07 10.77 3.37
CA ASN A 68 14.31 9.98 3.37
C ASN A 68 14.40 9.02 2.17
N HIS A 69 13.47 9.11 1.23
CA HIS A 69 13.35 8.21 0.07
C HIS A 69 13.27 8.96 -1.26
N HIS A 70 12.99 10.26 -1.25
CA HIS A 70 13.05 11.14 -2.41
C HIS A 70 13.51 12.53 -1.93
N TYR A 71 14.53 13.12 -2.53
CA TYR A 71 15.11 14.40 -2.05
C TYR A 71 14.63 15.66 -2.78
N GLY A 72 13.85 15.52 -3.85
CA GLY A 72 13.45 16.61 -4.74
C GLY A 72 12.00 17.07 -4.61
N LEU A 73 11.23 16.54 -3.66
CA LEU A 73 9.81 16.89 -3.51
C LEU A 73 9.64 18.33 -2.99
N PRO A 74 8.61 19.07 -3.43
CA PRO A 74 8.25 20.38 -2.87
C PRO A 74 7.86 20.33 -1.40
N THR A 75 7.38 19.16 -0.95
CA THR A 75 6.92 18.91 0.41
C THR A 75 6.94 17.43 0.72
N TYR A 76 7.01 17.11 2.01
CA TYR A 76 6.98 15.73 2.52
C TYR A 76 5.69 15.41 3.28
N HIS A 77 4.68 16.28 3.18
CA HIS A 77 3.34 16.00 3.67
C HIS A 77 2.61 15.06 2.71
N SER A 78 2.28 13.85 3.18
CA SER A 78 1.64 12.80 2.37
C SER A 78 0.40 13.26 1.62
N GLU A 79 -0.45 14.06 2.25
CA GLU A 79 -1.67 14.61 1.67
C GLU A 79 -1.37 15.47 0.44
N ALA A 80 -0.35 16.33 0.55
CA ALA A 80 0.05 17.23 -0.53
C ALA A 80 0.74 16.50 -1.66
N ILE A 81 1.55 15.48 -1.35
CA ILE A 81 2.14 14.60 -2.36
C ILE A 81 1.03 13.90 -3.14
N PHE A 82 0.08 13.28 -2.47
CA PHE A 82 -1.03 12.58 -3.12
C PHE A 82 -1.85 13.49 -4.05
N GLU A 83 -2.18 14.70 -3.60
CA GLU A 83 -2.88 15.68 -4.43
C GLU A 83 -2.02 16.21 -5.58
N GLY A 84 -0.70 16.28 -5.41
CA GLY A 84 0.25 16.58 -6.48
C GLY A 84 0.28 15.51 -7.57
N LEU A 85 0.38 14.23 -7.18
CA LEU A 85 0.37 13.07 -8.08
C LEU A 85 -0.90 13.00 -8.92
N LYS A 86 -2.04 13.39 -8.35
CA LYS A 86 -3.33 13.44 -9.06
C LYS A 86 -3.38 14.48 -10.16
N ARG A 87 -2.53 15.50 -10.07
CA ARG A 87 -2.55 16.68 -10.94
C ARG A 87 -1.38 16.60 -11.91
N ASP A 88 -0.23 17.11 -11.49
CA ASP A 88 0.86 17.47 -12.39
C ASP A 88 2.22 16.95 -11.93
N TRP A 89 2.29 16.17 -10.85
CA TRP A 89 3.53 15.50 -10.42
C TRP A 89 3.67 14.17 -11.17
N ASP A 90 3.93 14.27 -12.47
CA ASP A 90 4.15 13.10 -13.33
C ASP A 90 5.50 12.41 -13.06
N LEU A 91 5.70 11.24 -13.68
CA LEU A 91 6.89 10.42 -13.47
C LEU A 91 8.18 11.14 -13.88
N GLU A 92 8.14 11.94 -14.94
CA GLU A 92 9.30 12.68 -15.43
C GLU A 92 9.71 13.80 -14.45
N LYS A 93 8.74 14.52 -13.85
CA LYS A 93 9.03 15.47 -12.77
C LYS A 93 9.61 14.78 -11.54
N LEU A 94 9.04 13.65 -11.13
CA LEU A 94 9.54 12.87 -10.00
C LEU A 94 11.00 12.42 -10.24
N LYS A 95 11.31 11.91 -11.44
CA LYS A 95 12.66 11.52 -11.87
C LYS A 95 13.63 12.69 -11.95
N LYS A 96 13.17 13.86 -12.40
CA LYS A 96 13.99 15.08 -12.44
C LYS A 96 14.34 15.57 -11.04
N GLY A 97 13.42 15.45 -10.09
CA GLY A 97 13.66 15.79 -8.69
C GLY A 97 14.65 14.83 -8.01
N ASP A 98 14.58 13.54 -8.33
CA ASP A 98 15.49 12.51 -7.83
C ASP A 98 15.50 11.31 -8.78
N SER A 99 16.58 11.16 -9.55
CA SER A 99 16.71 10.06 -10.52
C SER A 99 17.04 8.72 -9.84
N GLY A 100 17.65 8.77 -8.65
CA GLY A 100 17.96 7.60 -7.84
C GLY A 100 16.68 6.94 -7.31
N TRP A 101 15.71 7.75 -6.88
CA TRP A 101 14.42 7.26 -6.41
C TRP A 101 13.75 6.32 -7.40
N PHE A 102 13.72 6.66 -8.70
CA PHE A 102 13.04 5.83 -9.69
C PHE A 102 13.72 4.46 -9.85
N ASN A 103 15.06 4.42 -9.89
CA ASN A 103 15.79 3.17 -9.98
C ASN A 103 15.50 2.24 -8.79
N GLU A 104 15.34 2.83 -7.59
CA GLU A 104 15.08 2.09 -6.35
C GLU A 104 13.60 1.70 -6.15
N ASN A 105 12.66 2.46 -6.73
CA ASN A 105 11.23 2.35 -6.39
C ASN A 105 10.31 2.08 -7.58
N GLN A 106 10.82 1.95 -8.81
CA GLN A 106 9.99 1.69 -10.00
C GLN A 106 9.07 0.46 -9.84
N GLU A 107 9.55 -0.62 -9.23
CA GLU A 107 8.76 -1.81 -8.94
C GLU A 107 7.63 -1.54 -7.93
N LYS A 108 7.82 -0.58 -7.01
CA LYS A 108 6.75 -0.22 -6.07
C LYS A 108 5.58 0.44 -6.78
N LEU A 109 5.81 1.13 -7.90
CA LEU A 109 4.74 1.67 -8.73
C LEU A 109 3.88 0.56 -9.34
N ILE A 110 4.52 -0.54 -9.78
CA ILE A 110 3.82 -1.76 -10.22
C ILE A 110 3.06 -2.37 -9.03
N GLY A 111 3.71 -2.50 -7.88
CA GLY A 111 3.08 -3.01 -6.66
C GLY A 111 1.82 -2.23 -6.26
N CYS A 112 1.80 -0.91 -6.45
CA CYS A 112 0.62 -0.08 -6.20
C CYS A 112 -0.58 -0.43 -7.09
N LEU A 113 -0.37 -0.95 -8.31
CA LEU A 113 -1.45 -1.41 -9.19
C LEU A 113 -2.10 -2.70 -8.67
N PHE A 114 -1.37 -3.52 -7.89
CA PHE A 114 -1.90 -4.74 -7.27
C PHE A 114 -2.75 -4.49 -6.02
N LEU A 115 -2.76 -3.28 -5.47
CA LEU A 115 -3.47 -2.99 -4.21
C LEU A 115 -4.97 -3.33 -4.29
N TYR A 116 -5.58 -3.19 -5.47
CA TYR A 116 -6.97 -3.61 -5.66
C TYR A 116 -7.14 -5.11 -5.39
N GLN A 117 -6.31 -5.96 -6.00
CA GLN A 117 -6.37 -7.40 -5.81
C GLN A 117 -6.01 -7.79 -4.38
N MET A 118 -5.03 -7.12 -3.78
CA MET A 118 -4.59 -7.36 -2.39
C MET A 118 -5.65 -7.03 -1.33
N LEU A 119 -6.62 -6.17 -1.61
CA LEU A 119 -7.59 -5.71 -0.59
C LEU A 119 -9.03 -6.05 -0.94
N ASN A 120 -9.44 -5.88 -2.20
CA ASN A 120 -10.83 -6.13 -2.61
C ASN A 120 -11.09 -7.61 -2.92
N ILE A 121 -10.13 -8.30 -3.54
CA ILE A 121 -10.31 -9.70 -3.99
C ILE A 121 -9.69 -10.68 -2.99
N ILE A 122 -8.53 -10.33 -2.42
CA ILE A 122 -7.72 -11.22 -1.58
C ILE A 122 -7.24 -12.46 -2.36
N ASP A 123 -6.82 -12.26 -3.61
CA ASP A 123 -6.09 -13.28 -4.38
C ASP A 123 -4.61 -13.26 -4.02
N CYS A 124 -4.32 -13.57 -2.75
CA CYS A 124 -3.06 -13.32 -2.06
C CYS A 124 -2.80 -14.35 -0.95
N THR A 125 -1.54 -14.51 -0.56
CA THR A 125 -1.16 -15.21 0.68
C THR A 125 -1.00 -14.20 1.79
N ILE A 126 -1.58 -14.48 2.97
CA ILE A 126 -1.57 -13.52 4.08
C ILE A 126 -0.88 -14.16 5.27
N TYR A 127 0.03 -13.41 5.87
CA TYR A 127 0.76 -13.84 7.05
C TYR A 127 0.48 -12.95 8.24
N THR A 128 0.65 -13.50 9.43
CA THR A 128 0.63 -12.78 10.70
C THR A 128 1.90 -13.06 11.51
N THR A 129 2.27 -12.07 12.33
CA THR A 129 3.32 -12.18 13.33
C THR A 129 2.77 -12.28 14.75
N ILE A 130 1.43 -12.24 14.92
CA ILE A 130 0.75 -12.17 16.22
C ILE A 130 0.92 -13.45 17.05
N THR A 131 1.40 -14.55 16.46
CA THR A 131 1.57 -15.84 17.14
C THR A 131 2.99 -16.10 17.65
N GLU A 132 3.09 -16.93 18.69
CA GLU A 132 4.32 -17.24 19.43
C GLU A 132 5.37 -17.96 18.55
N GLY A 133 6.47 -17.25 18.31
CA GLY A 133 7.69 -17.72 17.65
C GLY A 133 8.73 -16.59 17.71
N PRO A 134 10.03 -16.86 17.45
CA PRO A 134 11.01 -15.80 17.34
C PRO A 134 10.60 -14.89 16.18
N GLN A 135 10.02 -13.74 16.52
CA GLN A 135 9.65 -12.74 15.52
C GLN A 135 10.92 -12.26 14.85
N HIS A 136 10.91 -12.23 13.52
CA HIS A 136 12.00 -11.65 12.78
C HIS A 136 12.20 -10.19 13.25
N PHE A 137 13.40 -9.86 13.73
CA PHE A 137 13.72 -8.57 14.39
C PHE A 137 13.16 -7.35 13.65
N ARG A 138 13.23 -7.34 12.31
CA ARG A 138 12.67 -6.27 11.47
C ARG A 138 11.17 -6.07 11.69
N LEU A 139 10.38 -7.15 11.75
CA LEU A 139 8.93 -7.09 11.90
C LEU A 139 8.54 -6.58 13.29
N GLU A 140 9.27 -7.00 14.32
CA GLU A 140 9.07 -6.50 15.68
C GLU A 140 9.42 -5.01 15.79
N ARG A 141 10.63 -4.61 15.34
CA ARG A 141 11.09 -3.22 15.32
C ARG A 141 10.12 -2.31 14.56
N ASP A 142 9.61 -2.78 13.43
CA ASP A 142 8.70 -2.03 12.57
C ASP A 142 7.22 -2.24 12.94
N ASN A 143 6.93 -2.97 14.02
CA ASN A 143 5.59 -3.24 14.54
C ASN A 143 4.62 -3.79 13.48
N ILE A 144 5.09 -4.72 12.65
CA ILE A 144 4.32 -5.32 11.55
C ILE A 144 3.59 -6.56 12.05
N TYR A 145 2.27 -6.57 11.90
CA TYR A 145 1.36 -7.57 12.47
C TYR A 145 0.74 -8.48 11.41
N PHE A 146 0.52 -7.94 10.22
CA PHE A 146 0.03 -8.66 9.07
C PHE A 146 0.80 -8.28 7.82
N ILE A 147 0.93 -9.21 6.89
CA ILE A 147 1.60 -9.02 5.61
C ILE A 147 0.76 -9.69 4.54
N ILE A 148 0.39 -8.95 3.50
CA ILE A 148 -0.41 -9.48 2.37
C ILE A 148 0.52 -9.59 1.16
N PHE A 149 0.75 -10.80 0.67
CA PHE A 149 1.61 -11.11 -0.47
C PHE A 149 0.82 -11.42 -1.73
N LYS A 150 1.25 -10.83 -2.85
CA LYS A 150 0.82 -11.14 -4.21
C LYS A 150 2.00 -11.65 -5.00
N TYR A 151 1.83 -12.76 -5.71
CA TYR A 151 2.88 -13.44 -6.49
C TYR A 151 2.54 -13.45 -8.00
N PRO A 152 2.69 -12.33 -8.72
CA PRO A 152 2.50 -12.31 -10.16
C PRO A 152 3.74 -12.89 -10.86
N GLY A 153 3.59 -14.11 -11.40
CA GLY A 153 4.68 -14.79 -12.09
C GLY A 153 5.86 -15.08 -11.14
N SER A 154 7.05 -14.54 -11.45
CA SER A 154 8.28 -14.76 -10.67
C SER A 154 8.55 -13.70 -9.61
N ASN A 155 7.80 -12.59 -9.61
CA ASN A 155 7.97 -11.52 -8.63
C ASN A 155 7.00 -11.71 -7.47
N SER A 156 7.34 -11.13 -6.31
CA SER A 156 6.40 -10.95 -5.21
C SER A 156 6.29 -9.48 -4.81
N TYR A 157 5.08 -9.08 -4.46
CA TYR A 157 4.76 -7.77 -3.91
C TYR A 157 4.05 -7.99 -2.58
N SER A 158 4.40 -7.21 -1.57
CA SER A 158 3.67 -7.30 -0.30
C SER A 158 3.40 -5.94 0.31
N ILE A 159 2.26 -5.83 1.00
CA ILE A 159 1.97 -4.71 1.88
C ILE A 159 2.07 -5.16 3.33
N GLU A 160 2.82 -4.38 4.11
CA GLU A 160 3.01 -4.59 5.54
C GLU A 160 2.05 -3.72 6.34
N LEU A 161 1.38 -4.32 7.31
CA LEU A 161 0.33 -3.67 8.09
C LEU A 161 0.76 -3.52 9.56
N THR A 162 0.66 -2.30 10.07
CA THR A 162 0.89 -1.96 11.49
C THR A 162 -0.44 -1.62 12.17
N PRO A 163 -0.63 -1.92 13.46
CA PRO A 163 -1.80 -1.44 14.20
C PRO A 163 -1.81 0.09 14.29
N GLU A 164 -2.99 0.70 14.21
CA GLU A 164 -3.16 2.16 14.34
C GLU A 164 -2.98 2.64 15.78
N ASN A 165 -3.47 1.86 16.77
CA ASN A 165 -3.33 2.15 18.20
C ASN A 165 -2.91 0.87 18.93
N SER A 166 -1.89 0.98 19.77
CA SER A 166 -1.40 -0.12 20.61
C SER A 166 -2.30 -0.43 21.81
N SER A 167 -3.23 0.48 22.15
CA SER A 167 -4.05 0.45 23.37
C SER A 167 -5.45 -0.13 23.19
N ASP A 168 -5.97 -0.24 21.96
CA ASP A 168 -7.38 -0.55 21.71
C ASP A 168 -7.52 -1.90 20.98
N GLY A 169 -7.34 -2.99 21.74
CA GLY A 169 -7.73 -4.34 21.31
C GLY A 169 -7.17 -4.88 19.98
N ARG A 170 -6.18 -4.22 19.34
CA ARG A 170 -5.44 -4.65 18.12
C ARG A 170 -6.34 -5.11 16.95
N LYS A 171 -7.40 -4.39 16.61
CA LYS A 171 -8.25 -4.79 15.45
C LYS A 171 -8.12 -3.91 14.23
N THR A 172 -7.54 -2.71 14.35
CA THR A 172 -7.41 -1.79 13.21
C THR A 172 -5.95 -1.62 12.80
N TYR A 173 -5.70 -1.79 11.50
CA TYR A 173 -4.38 -1.78 10.89
C TYR A 173 -4.31 -0.81 9.73
N THR A 174 -3.12 -0.30 9.43
CA THR A 174 -2.89 0.59 8.28
C THR A 174 -1.66 0.14 7.48
N PRO A 175 -1.67 0.28 6.14
CA PRO A 175 -0.50 0.00 5.32
C PRO A 175 0.67 0.92 5.66
N ARG A 176 1.81 0.31 5.96
CA ARG A 176 3.04 1.02 6.33
C ARG A 176 4.07 1.04 5.20
N SER A 177 4.25 -0.08 4.52
CA SER A 177 5.28 -0.21 3.49
C SER A 177 4.89 -1.23 2.43
N LEU A 178 5.43 -1.04 1.23
CA LEU A 178 5.35 -2.00 0.13
C LEU A 178 6.75 -2.59 -0.10
N LYS A 179 6.84 -3.93 -0.14
CA LYS A 179 8.09 -4.67 -0.38
C LYS A 179 8.01 -5.43 -1.68
N ILE A 180 9.18 -5.65 -2.28
CA ILE A 180 9.37 -6.39 -3.53
C ILE A 180 10.25 -7.59 -3.22
N ASN A 181 9.85 -8.78 -3.65
CA ASN A 181 10.60 -10.03 -3.49
C ASN A 181 11.03 -10.30 -2.04
N ASP A 182 10.19 -9.93 -1.07
CA ASP A 182 10.48 -10.17 0.36
C ASP A 182 10.28 -11.65 0.68
N SER A 183 11.23 -12.26 1.40
CA SER A 183 11.17 -13.64 1.86
C SER A 183 10.62 -13.78 3.29
N ILE A 184 10.19 -12.67 3.89
CA ILE A 184 9.78 -12.67 5.30
C ILE A 184 8.60 -13.60 5.63
N GLY A 185 7.80 -13.98 4.62
CA GLY A 185 6.71 -14.94 4.77
C GLY A 185 7.15 -16.30 5.34
N GLU A 186 8.40 -16.73 5.09
CA GLU A 186 8.97 -17.98 5.62
C GLU A 186 9.07 -18.00 7.16
N ASN A 187 9.08 -16.82 7.79
CA ASN A 187 9.20 -16.65 9.25
C ASN A 187 7.85 -16.33 9.92
N CYS A 188 6.75 -16.37 9.17
CA CYS A 188 5.44 -15.94 9.63
C CYS A 188 4.41 -17.06 9.52
N LYS A 189 3.30 -16.94 10.26
CA LYS A 189 2.20 -17.90 10.19
C LYS A 189 1.19 -17.44 9.14
N GLU A 190 0.82 -18.32 8.21
CA GLU A 190 -0.24 -18.04 7.26
C GLU A 190 -1.61 -17.97 7.96
N VAL A 191 -2.42 -17.01 7.53
CA VAL A 191 -3.79 -16.78 8.01
C VAL A 191 -4.73 -16.58 6.85
N LYS A 192 -6.02 -16.85 7.09
CA LYS A 192 -7.07 -16.60 6.10
C LYS A 192 -7.79 -15.31 6.46
N LEU A 193 -7.92 -14.42 5.49
CA LEU A 193 -8.82 -13.28 5.55
C LEU A 193 -9.95 -13.47 4.55
N THR A 194 -11.17 -13.11 4.93
CA THR A 194 -12.30 -13.05 4.00
C THR A 194 -12.95 -11.69 4.14
N LEU A 195 -13.04 -10.95 3.02
CA LEU A 195 -13.63 -9.62 3.01
C LEU A 195 -15.11 -9.72 3.37
N ILE A 196 -15.50 -9.06 4.46
CA ILE A 196 -16.90 -8.96 4.89
C ILE A 196 -17.54 -7.76 4.20
N THR A 197 -16.90 -6.59 4.32
CA THR A 197 -17.41 -5.34 3.72
C THR A 197 -16.29 -4.32 3.57
N LYS A 198 -16.53 -3.31 2.73
CA LYS A 198 -15.70 -2.11 2.63
C LYS A 198 -16.57 -0.87 2.75
N ASN A 199 -16.16 0.07 3.61
CA ASN A 199 -16.89 1.30 3.89
C ASN A 199 -16.06 2.51 3.49
N ARG A 200 -16.64 3.44 2.72
CA ARG A 200 -15.94 4.67 2.33
C ARG A 200 -15.69 5.53 3.58
N ILE A 201 -14.44 5.90 3.80
CA ILE A 201 -14.03 6.87 4.81
C ILE A 201 -14.28 8.27 4.26
N LYS A 202 -15.11 9.05 4.94
CA LYS A 202 -15.35 10.45 4.60
C LYS A 202 -14.27 11.31 5.22
N ASP A 203 -13.38 11.84 4.40
CA ASP A 203 -12.41 12.82 4.86
C ASP A 203 -13.06 14.20 4.99
N LYS A 204 -12.90 14.83 6.15
CA LYS A 204 -13.37 16.20 6.41
C LYS A 204 -12.28 17.25 6.16
N ARG A 205 -11.03 16.84 5.92
CA ARG A 205 -9.89 17.76 5.79
C ARG A 205 -9.88 18.43 4.42
N SER A 206 -9.43 19.69 4.39
CA SER A 206 -9.23 20.40 3.11
C SER A 206 -8.07 19.78 2.35
N LYS A 207 -8.28 19.48 1.07
CA LYS A 207 -7.22 19.02 0.17
C LYS A 207 -6.13 20.09 0.08
N ARG A 208 -4.92 19.77 0.54
CA ARG A 208 -3.75 20.63 0.42
C ARG A 208 -3.00 20.23 -0.84
N TYR A 209 -2.72 21.21 -1.71
CA TYR A 209 -1.88 21.01 -2.89
C TYR A 209 -0.73 21.99 -2.82
N GLU A 210 0.47 21.51 -3.16
CA GLU A 210 1.66 22.34 -3.26
C GLU A 210 2.20 22.25 -4.69
N ARG A 211 2.45 23.41 -5.29
CA ARG A 211 2.93 23.46 -6.67
C ARG A 211 4.40 23.04 -6.71
N TRP A 212 4.74 22.18 -7.66
CA TRP A 212 6.13 21.86 -7.97
C TRP A 212 6.67 22.93 -8.91
N ASN A 213 7.46 23.85 -8.38
CA ASN A 213 8.12 24.91 -9.15
C ASN A 213 9.40 24.39 -9.81
#